data_AF-A0AAU0MI54-F1
#
_entry.id   AF-A0AAU0MI54-F1
#
_cell.length_a   1.000
_cell.length_b   1.000
_cell.length_c   1.000
_cell.angle_alpha   90.00
_cell.angle_beta   90.00
_cell.angle_gamma   90.00
#
_symmetry.space_group_name_H-M   'P 1'
#
loop_
_entity.id
_entity.type
_entity.pdbx_description
1 polymer ?
#
loop_
_entity_poly.entity_id
_entity_poly.type
_entity_poly.pdbx_seq_one_letter_code
_entity_poly.pdbx_strand_id
1 'polypeptide(L)' 'MLSARDFAKNTVALNPRHALAAVQEIAIRSGRYGAALTVEEILDTLRDRYGMIEAVEMMVEAASA' A
#
# COMPACT_ATOMS: atom_id res chain seq x y z
N MET A 1 18.79 -3.66 -13.20
CA MET A 1 17.43 -3.10 -13.41
C MET A 1 16.66 -3.33 -12.13
N LEU A 2 16.03 -2.30 -11.55
CA LEU A 2 15.26 -2.45 -10.32
C LEU A 2 13.89 -3.05 -10.65
N SER A 3 13.43 -4.06 -9.90
CA SER A 3 12.09 -4.58 -10.08
C SER A 3 11.05 -3.57 -9.59
N ALA A 4 9.80 -3.66 -10.08
CA ALA A 4 8.71 -2.81 -9.58
C ALA A 4 8.46 -3.00 -8.08
N ARG A 5 8.70 -4.22 -7.57
CA ARG A 5 8.60 -4.56 -6.15
C ARG A 5 9.68 -3.82 -5.34
N ASP A 6 10.93 -3.91 -5.77
CA ASP A 6 12.04 -3.25 -5.08
C ASP A 6 11.94 -1.72 -5.16
N PHE A 7 11.44 -1.20 -6.28
CA PHE A 7 11.13 0.22 -6.43
C PHE A 7 10.08 0.67 -5.41
N ALA A 8 8.93 -0.02 -5.37
CA ALA A 8 7.85 0.31 -4.44
C ALA A 8 8.32 0.24 -2.97
N LYS A 9 9.04 -0.83 -2.60
CA LYS A 9 9.66 -0.96 -1.27
C LYS A 9 10.55 0.23 -0.92
N ASN A 10 11.48 0.59 -1.81
CA ASN A 10 12.39 1.70 -1.57
C ASN A 10 11.66 3.04 -1.45
N THR A 11 10.60 3.25 -2.24
CA THR A 11 9.77 4.46 -2.14
C THR A 11 8.99 4.52 -0.83
N VAL A 12 8.37 3.41 -0.41
CA VAL A 12 7.64 3.34 0.87
C VAL A 12 8.58 3.60 2.04
N ALA A 13 9.79 3.03 2.01
CA ALA A 13 10.79 3.21 3.07
C ALA A 13 11.19 4.69 3.31
N LEU A 14 11.05 5.57 2.31
CA LEU A 14 11.31 7.00 2.49
C LEU A 14 10.30 7.67 3.42
N ASN A 15 9.04 7.24 3.39
CA ASN A 15 7.98 7.75 4.26
C ASN A 15 6.78 6.79 4.35
N PRO A 16 6.84 5.78 5.23
CA PRO A 16 5.79 4.76 5.30
C PRO A 16 4.41 5.30 5.71
N ARG A 17 4.36 6.32 6.57
CA ARG A 17 3.09 6.98 6.95
C ARG A 17 2.43 7.69 5.77
N HIS A 18 3.22 8.39 4.95
CA HIS A 18 2.69 9.04 3.76
C HIS A 18 2.23 8.03 2.70
N ALA A 19 2.95 6.92 2.54
CA ALA A 19 2.52 5.84 1.67
C ALA A 19 1.18 5.23 2.13
N LEU A 20 0.99 5.01 3.44
CA LEU A 20 -0.29 4.55 3.97
C LEU A 20 -1.42 5.56 3.73
N ALA A 21 -1.14 6.86 3.92
CA ALA A 21 -2.13 7.91 3.62
C ALA A 21 -2.55 7.91 2.14
N ALA A 22 -1.62 7.60 1.22
CA ALA A 22 -1.96 7.44 -0.19
C ALA A 22 -2.89 6.24 -0.43
N VAL A 23 -2.70 5.12 0.28
CA VAL A 23 -3.60 3.96 0.22
C VAL A 23 -4.99 4.31 0.77
N GLN A 24 -5.06 5.05 1.88
CA GLN A 24 -6.33 5.55 2.42
C GLN A 24 -7.08 6.42 1.41
N GLU A 25 -6.37 7.30 0.71
CA GLU A 25 -6.95 8.15 -0.32
C GLU A 25 -7.40 7.33 -1.56
N ILE A 26 -6.75 6.21 -1.88
CA ILE A 26 -7.25 5.27 -2.89
C ILE A 26 -8.55 4.62 -2.43
N ALA A 27 -8.65 4.18 -1.17
CA ALA A 27 -9.86 3.60 -0.60
C ALA A 27 -11.04 4.59 -0.66
N ILE A 28 -10.82 5.85 -0.27
CA ILE A 28 -11.83 6.91 -0.31
C ILE A 28 -12.37 7.13 -1.73
N ARG A 29 -11.50 7.07 -2.74
CA ARG A 29 -11.86 7.29 -4.16
C ARG A 29 -12.39 6.04 -4.86
N SER A 30 -12.32 4.88 -4.21
CA SER A 30 -12.82 3.62 -4.76
C SER A 30 -14.35 3.63 -4.88
N GLY A 31 -14.93 2.63 -5.55
CA GLY A 31 -16.38 2.55 -5.75
C GLY A 31 -16.95 3.47 -6.84
N ARG A 32 -16.18 4.43 -7.36
CA ARG A 32 -16.60 5.25 -8.52
C ARG A 32 -16.78 4.39 -9.79
N TYR A 33 -15.90 3.42 -9.97
CA TYR A 33 -15.96 2.44 -11.07
C TYR A 33 -15.66 1.05 -10.48
N GLY A 34 -16.71 0.35 -10.04
CA GLY A 34 -16.60 -0.98 -9.41
C GLY A 34 -16.97 -0.98 -7.93
N ALA A 35 -16.56 -2.02 -7.21
CA ALA A 35 -16.79 -2.13 -5.78
C ALA A 35 -15.98 -1.08 -4.99
N ALA A 36 -16.56 -0.60 -3.89
CA ALA A 36 -15.79 0.14 -2.89
C ALA A 36 -14.82 -0.84 -2.22
N LEU A 37 -13.57 -0.40 -2.04
CA LEU A 37 -12.51 -1.14 -1.38
C LEU A 37 -12.15 -0.47 -0.07
N THR A 38 -11.97 -1.28 0.95
CA THR A 38 -11.37 -0.89 2.22
C THR A 38 -9.85 -0.75 2.09
N VAL A 39 -9.23 -0.09 3.06
CA VAL A 39 -7.76 0.00 3.16
C VAL A 39 -7.14 -1.39 3.26
N GLU A 40 -7.73 -2.27 4.07
CA GLU A 40 -7.26 -3.65 4.28
C GLU A 40 -7.27 -4.45 2.98
N GLU A 41 -8.36 -4.41 2.20
CA GLU A 41 -8.44 -5.11 0.91
C GLU A 41 -7.40 -4.61 -0.10
N ILE A 42 -7.07 -3.32 -0.09
CA ILE A 42 -6.02 -2.77 -0.95
C ILE A 42 -4.64 -3.27 -0.48
N LEU A 43 -4.36 -3.26 0.82
CA LEU A 43 -3.10 -3.76 1.37
C LEU A 43 -2.93 -5.25 1.12
N ASP A 44 -3.97 -6.06 1.29
CA ASP A 44 -3.98 -7.48 0.94
C ASP A 44 -3.72 -7.69 -0.55
N THR A 45 -4.31 -6.86 -1.42
CA THR A 45 -4.03 -6.93 -2.86
C THR A 45 -2.55 -6.62 -3.16
N LEU A 46 -1.98 -5.59 -2.53
CA LEU A 46 -0.56 -5.25 -2.68
C LEU A 46 0.35 -6.38 -2.18
N ARG A 47 -0.01 -7.00 -1.05
CA ARG A 47 0.73 -8.13 -0.47
C ARG A 47 0.62 -9.39 -1.33
N ASP A 48 -0.60 -9.85 -1.60
CA ASP A 48 -0.84 -11.21 -2.09
C ASP A 48 -0.75 -11.29 -3.61
N ARG A 49 -1.25 -10.28 -4.32
CA ARG A 49 -1.22 -10.26 -5.79
C ARG A 49 0.10 -9.71 -6.33
N TYR A 50 0.66 -8.68 -5.71
CA TYR A 50 1.87 -8.03 -6.21
C TYR A 50 3.15 -8.43 -5.44
N GLY A 51 3.01 -9.18 -4.35
CA GLY A 51 4.14 -9.62 -3.53
C GLY A 51 4.87 -8.47 -2.83
N MET A 52 4.20 -7.34 -2.59
CA MET A 52 4.77 -6.16 -1.93
C MET A 52 4.78 -6.30 -0.40
N ILE A 53 5.17 -7.48 0.11
CA ILE A 53 5.06 -7.87 1.52
C ILE A 53 5.77 -6.85 2.42
N GLU A 54 7.08 -6.63 2.21
CA GLU A 54 7.88 -5.72 3.03
C GLU A 54 7.37 -4.27 3.00
N ALA A 55 6.85 -3.82 1.85
CA ALA A 55 6.28 -2.47 1.73
C ALA A 55 4.99 -2.32 2.53
N VAL A 56 4.12 -3.35 2.51
CA VAL A 56 2.89 -3.37 3.31
C VAL A 56 3.21 -3.42 4.80
N GLU A 57 4.17 -4.26 5.21
CA GLU A 57 4.63 -4.34 6.61
C GLU A 57 5.11 -2.98 7.12
N MET A 58 5.95 -2.26 6.37
CA MET A 58 6.40 -0.91 6.73
C MET A 58 5.24 0.07 6.93
N MET A 59 4.22 0.03 6.07
CA MET A 59 3.04 0.90 6.21
C MET A 59 2.23 0.57 7.47
N VAL A 60 2.04 -0.72 7.77
CA VAL A 60 1.29 -1.18 8.94
C VAL A 60 2.02 -0.86 10.25
N GLU A 61 3.33 -1.10 10.30
CA GLU A 61 4.16 -0.75 11.46
C GLU A 61 4.12 0.76 11.75
N ALA A 62 4.21 1.59 10.71
CA ALA A 62 4.22 3.04 10.86
C ALA A 62 2.89 3.65 11.34
N ALA A 63 1.79 2.91 11.23
CA ALA A 63 0.49 3.28 11.81
C ALA A 63 0.39 2.94 13.31
N SER A 64 1.23 2.03 13.79
CA SER A 64 1.24 1.53 15.17
C SER A 64 2.26 2.25 16.07
N ALA A 65 3.23 2.93 15.46
CA ALA A 65 4.22 3.79 16.12
C ALA A 65 3.73 5.24 16.24
#